data_AF-K3XIS9-F1
#
_entry.id   AF-K3XIS9-F1
#
_cell.length_a   1.000
_cell.length_b   1.000
_cell.length_c   1.000
_cell.angle_alpha   90.00
_cell.angle_beta   90.00
_cell.angle_gamma   90.00
#
_symmetry.space_group_name_H-M   'P 1'
#
loop_
_entity.id
_entity.type
_entity.pdbx_description
1 polymer ?
#
loop_
_entity_poly.entity_id
_entity_poly.type
_entity_poly.pdbx_seq_one_letter_code
_entity_poly.pdbx_strand_id
1 'polypeptide(L)'
;MERKREKPSSDVLLGILKVGSEGTFFSTNLPEGGFSFVEAGKSQNTTRTMLTYFSLRVEEVLAKKWYTEKTVQANVVMKELLAECTDPSEEYFPNFVSRKRLVRLFTLFNKDIVTALTRTGRKIAKRLLNYILKAHKAGHCWDGEWNILDIRVRGDGATLIIDKMPVNATKDGIVADLQKFIVLLRPYYKIEGIKGPAYFDEFHSDVMSLPELESEKFEIFQKFLADHMAFLPPASTSNLLERLFKLCDDIRRQNADFDYRPLQRLDCIGWTKIRDTMPYSKVFHYDQSLSHPYNDNYWDLLRFVRNFINRGLKYTQIDGVQSIEDPVILDIMVAYDLGKFITKLVLHVLYVFEKPKRLVSTWNAYKTSDDATEEIDEDGTEENEGI
;
A
#
# COMPACT_ATOMS: atom_id res chain seq x y z
N MET A 1 19.61 24.24 80.78
CA MET A 1 20.94 23.66 80.41
C MET A 1 21.00 23.54 78.90
N GLU A 2 21.57 24.53 78.23
CA GLU A 2 21.83 24.48 76.79
C GLU A 2 22.91 23.41 76.50
N ARG A 3 22.56 22.37 75.74
CA ARG A 3 23.56 21.44 75.21
C ARG A 3 24.41 22.20 74.20
N LYS A 4 25.66 22.50 74.55
CA LYS A 4 26.68 22.96 73.58
C LYS A 4 26.71 21.94 72.43
N ARG A 5 26.30 22.36 71.24
CA ARG A 5 26.54 21.60 70.01
C ARG A 5 28.04 21.63 69.75
N GLU A 6 28.74 20.55 70.06
CA GLU A 6 30.13 20.37 69.64
C GLU A 6 30.18 20.40 68.11
N LYS A 7 31.04 21.26 67.57
CA LYS A 7 31.33 21.27 66.14
C LYS A 7 31.97 19.92 65.79
N PRO A 8 31.52 19.23 64.73
CA PRO A 8 32.16 18.01 64.28
C PRO A 8 33.65 18.27 64.01
N SER A 9 34.51 17.35 64.43
CA SER A 9 35.96 17.47 64.21
C SER A 9 36.26 17.43 62.71
N SER A 10 37.39 18.03 62.30
CA SER A 10 37.84 18.01 60.91
C SER A 10 37.97 16.59 60.35
N ASP A 11 38.31 15.61 61.20
CA ASP A 11 38.44 14.20 60.80
C ASP A 11 37.08 13.56 60.48
N VAL A 12 36.02 13.93 61.19
CA VAL A 12 34.65 13.49 60.91
C VAL A 12 34.14 14.08 59.59
N LEU A 13 34.45 15.36 59.34
CA LEU A 13 34.11 16.03 58.07
C LEU A 13 34.90 15.45 56.88
N LEU A 14 36.18 15.14 57.07
CA LEU A 14 37.01 14.47 56.06
C LEU A 14 36.56 13.03 55.81
N GLY A 15 36.10 12.31 56.84
CA GLY A 15 35.51 10.97 56.69
C GLY A 15 34.25 10.97 55.83
N ILE A 16 33.36 11.95 56.01
CA ILE A 16 32.15 12.11 55.20
C ILE A 16 32.51 12.43 53.73
N LEU A 17 33.49 13.30 53.51
CA LEU A 17 33.97 13.63 52.16
C LEU A 17 34.65 12.45 51.47
N LYS A 18 35.37 11.61 52.23
CA LYS A 18 36.05 10.42 51.71
C LYS A 18 35.06 9.34 51.26
N VAL A 19 33.97 9.14 52.00
CA VAL A 19 32.85 8.25 51.61
C VAL A 19 32.12 8.79 50.36
N GLY A 20 32.06 10.12 50.19
CA GLY A 20 31.55 10.73 48.97
C GLY A 20 32.49 10.65 47.75
N SER A 21 33.80 10.53 47.97
CA SER A 21 34.82 10.51 46.90
C SER A 21 35.22 9.10 46.45
N GLU A 22 35.14 8.09 47.31
CA GLU A 22 35.48 6.72 46.95
C GLU A 22 34.29 6.05 46.25
N GLY A 23 34.30 6.11 44.91
CA GLY A 23 33.63 5.13 44.04
C GLY A 23 32.17 5.36 43.66
N THR A 24 31.44 6.30 44.29
CA THR A 24 29.96 6.36 44.10
C THR A 24 29.44 7.60 43.36
N PHE A 25 30.19 8.69 43.27
CA PHE A 25 29.69 9.98 42.70
C PHE A 25 30.50 10.58 41.53
N PHE A 26 31.73 10.13 41.25
CA PHE A 26 32.68 10.87 40.38
C PHE A 26 33.16 10.14 39.11
N SER A 27 32.47 9.11 38.62
CA SER A 27 32.90 8.38 37.40
C SER A 27 32.24 8.83 36.09
N THR A 28 31.63 10.01 36.00
CA THR A 28 31.07 10.50 34.73
C THR A 28 31.46 11.95 34.44
N ASN A 29 32.38 12.09 33.48
CA ASN A 29 32.70 13.24 32.63
C ASN A 29 32.42 14.64 33.22
N LEU A 30 33.48 15.27 33.70
CA LEU A 30 33.52 16.70 33.98
C LEU A 30 33.40 17.50 32.66
N PRO A 31 32.56 18.56 32.60
CA PRO A 31 32.70 19.58 31.57
C PRO A 31 34.03 20.31 31.76
N GLU A 32 34.73 20.60 30.66
CA GLU A 32 35.97 21.36 30.66
C GLU A 32 35.76 22.71 31.37
N GLY A 33 36.47 22.92 32.49
CA GLY A 33 36.44 24.17 33.26
C GLY A 33 36.28 24.06 34.79
N GLY A 34 36.38 22.86 35.39
CA GLY A 34 36.11 22.65 36.81
C GLY A 34 37.34 22.53 37.72
N PHE A 35 37.38 23.35 38.76
CA PHE A 35 38.26 23.36 39.95
C PHE A 35 39.01 22.04 40.29
N SER A 36 40.34 22.11 40.39
CA SER A 36 41.19 21.04 40.92
C SER A 36 41.11 20.98 42.45
N PHE A 37 40.76 19.82 43.00
CA PHE A 37 40.75 19.56 44.45
C PHE A 37 42.15 19.53 45.09
N VAL A 38 43.22 19.62 44.30
CA VAL A 38 44.61 19.42 44.77
C VAL A 38 45.17 20.64 45.52
N GLU A 39 44.60 21.84 45.38
CA GLU A 39 45.19 23.06 45.96
C GLU A 39 44.51 23.57 47.25
N ALA A 40 43.53 22.86 47.78
CA ALA A 40 42.58 23.45 48.71
C ALA A 40 42.89 23.20 50.20
N GLY A 41 44.16 23.04 50.55
CA GLY A 41 44.64 22.66 51.88
C GLY A 41 45.11 23.78 52.81
N LYS A 42 44.82 25.07 52.56
CA LYS A 42 45.46 26.18 53.31
C LYS A 42 44.55 27.28 53.90
N SER A 43 43.23 27.13 53.98
CA SER A 43 42.36 28.16 54.63
C SER A 43 41.01 27.62 55.14
N GLN A 44 40.56 28.09 56.31
CA GLN A 44 39.24 27.77 56.89
C GLN A 44 38.05 28.24 56.04
N ASN A 45 38.23 29.25 55.18
CA ASN A 45 37.20 29.66 54.22
C ASN A 45 37.04 28.63 53.09
N THR A 46 38.05 27.80 52.83
CA THR A 46 38.03 26.81 51.77
C THR A 46 37.14 25.61 52.13
N THR A 47 37.11 25.19 53.40
CA THR A 47 36.26 24.07 53.86
C THR A 47 34.77 24.39 53.77
N ARG A 48 34.36 25.63 54.10
CA ARG A 48 32.96 26.04 54.00
C ARG A 48 32.51 26.09 52.53
N THR A 49 33.35 26.60 51.65
CA THR A 49 33.10 26.60 50.20
C THR A 49 33.01 25.18 49.64
N MET A 50 33.91 24.27 50.04
CA MET A 50 33.84 22.86 49.65
C MET A 50 32.54 22.18 50.07
N LEU A 51 32.10 22.40 51.32
CA LEU A 51 30.85 21.81 51.82
C LEU A 51 29.64 22.34 51.04
N THR A 52 29.63 23.62 50.68
CA THR A 52 28.58 24.19 49.81
C THR A 52 28.58 23.55 48.43
N TYR A 53 29.75 23.42 47.78
CA TYR A 53 29.85 22.77 46.46
C TYR A 53 29.46 21.28 46.51
N PHE A 54 29.82 20.59 47.59
CA PHE A 54 29.42 19.19 47.81
C PHE A 54 27.91 19.07 47.97
N SER A 55 27.28 19.94 48.78
CA SER A 55 25.82 19.97 48.97
C SER A 55 25.10 20.22 47.64
N LEU A 56 25.58 21.21 46.86
CA LEU A 56 24.99 21.55 45.56
C LEU A 56 25.08 20.37 44.58
N ARG A 57 26.21 19.65 44.59
CA ARG A 57 26.41 18.50 43.70
C ARG A 57 25.56 17.29 44.10
N VAL A 58 25.37 17.05 45.40
CA VAL A 58 24.46 16.03 45.90
C VAL A 58 23.03 16.35 45.47
N GLU A 59 22.60 17.61 45.60
CA GLU A 59 21.28 18.06 45.14
C GLU A 59 21.10 17.89 43.63
N GLU A 60 22.10 18.25 42.81
CA GLU A 60 22.07 18.04 41.35
C GLU A 60 21.96 16.56 40.97
N VAL A 61 22.72 15.68 41.63
CA VAL A 61 22.69 14.24 41.33
C VAL A 61 21.36 13.62 41.77
N LEU A 62 20.84 14.01 42.94
CA LEU A 62 19.53 13.56 43.41
C LEU A 62 18.40 14.07 42.50
N ALA A 63 18.46 15.33 42.05
CA ALA A 63 17.50 15.88 41.11
C ALA A 63 17.56 15.15 39.75
N LYS A 64 18.76 14.86 39.24
CA LYS A 64 18.93 14.11 37.97
C LYS A 64 18.44 12.67 38.08
N LYS A 65 18.72 11.99 39.21
CA LYS A 65 18.21 10.64 39.48
C LYS A 65 16.69 10.63 39.60
N TRP A 66 16.12 11.57 40.36
CA TRP A 66 14.67 11.74 40.50
C TRP A 66 14.01 12.04 39.16
N TYR A 67 14.60 12.91 38.34
CA TYR A 67 14.10 13.21 36.99
C TYR A 67 14.13 11.96 36.11
N THR A 68 15.23 11.19 36.14
CA THR A 68 15.37 9.93 35.38
C THR A 68 14.33 8.90 35.81
N GLU A 69 14.14 8.71 37.12
CA GLU A 69 13.10 7.81 37.66
C GLU A 69 11.70 8.26 37.26
N LYS A 70 11.43 9.58 37.29
CA LYS A 70 10.15 10.14 36.85
C LYS A 70 9.94 10.02 35.34
N THR A 71 10.97 10.17 34.53
CA THR A 71 10.91 9.93 33.07
C THR A 71 10.65 8.46 32.77
N VAL A 72 11.28 7.53 33.50
CA VAL A 72 11.00 6.10 33.37
C VAL A 72 9.57 5.77 33.78
N GLN A 73 9.09 6.30 34.91
CA GLN A 73 7.69 6.14 35.33
C GLN A 73 6.72 6.72 34.31
N ALA A 74 6.99 7.93 33.79
CA ALA A 74 6.18 8.54 32.75
C ALA A 74 6.18 7.71 31.46
N ASN A 75 7.31 7.11 31.07
CA ASN A 75 7.40 6.23 29.91
C ASN A 75 6.67 4.89 30.11
N VAL A 76 6.67 4.34 31.34
CA VAL A 76 5.88 3.14 31.68
C VAL A 76 4.40 3.46 31.62
N VAL A 77 3.96 4.55 32.26
CA VAL A 77 2.57 5.01 32.22
C VAL A 77 2.16 5.37 30.79
N MET A 78 3.02 5.98 29.99
CA MET A 78 2.76 6.24 28.57
C MET A 78 2.61 4.95 27.77
N LYS A 79 3.43 3.91 28.04
CA LYS A 79 3.29 2.59 27.41
C LYS A 79 2.01 1.88 27.84
N GLU A 80 1.63 1.97 29.11
CA GLU A 80 0.38 1.42 29.64
C GLU A 80 -0.83 2.16 29.05
N LEU A 81 -0.81 3.48 28.98
CA LEU A 81 -1.85 4.29 28.32
C LEU A 81 -1.93 4.02 26.82
N LEU A 82 -0.80 3.84 26.13
CA LEU A 82 -0.78 3.45 24.71
C LEU A 82 -1.35 2.03 24.50
N ALA A 83 -1.12 1.12 25.44
CA ALA A 83 -1.68 -0.22 25.45
C ALA A 83 -3.18 -0.25 25.82
N GLU A 84 -3.65 0.69 26.64
CA GLU A 84 -5.08 0.88 26.95
C GLU A 84 -5.83 1.61 25.82
N CYS A 85 -5.15 2.47 25.06
CA CYS A 85 -5.74 3.22 23.94
C CYS A 85 -5.71 2.47 22.60
N THR A 86 -4.95 1.38 22.48
CA THR A 86 -4.96 0.53 21.29
C THR A 86 -5.86 -0.66 21.55
N ASP A 87 -6.97 -0.75 20.82
CA ASP A 87 -7.67 -2.02 20.67
C ASP A 87 -6.61 -3.06 20.23
N PRO A 88 -6.42 -4.19 20.92
CA PRO A 88 -5.42 -5.19 20.55
C PRO A 88 -5.63 -5.76 19.13
N SER A 89 -6.75 -5.43 18.48
CA SER A 89 -7.02 -5.73 17.07
C SER A 89 -6.55 -4.65 16.08
N GLU A 90 -6.00 -3.53 16.55
CA GLU A 90 -5.56 -2.37 15.75
C GLU A 90 -4.04 -2.23 15.66
N GLU A 91 -3.52 -2.12 14.45
CA GLU A 91 -2.10 -1.87 14.21
C GLU A 91 -1.84 -0.89 13.07
N TYR A 92 -0.62 -0.37 13.00
CA TYR A 92 -0.16 0.47 11.90
C TYR A 92 0.06 -0.35 10.63
N PHE A 93 -0.30 0.23 9.47
CA PHE A 93 -0.16 -0.44 8.18
C PHE A 93 1.23 -1.05 7.91
N PRO A 94 2.37 -0.35 8.13
CA PRO A 94 3.69 -0.94 7.90
C PRO A 94 3.94 -2.22 8.71
N ASN A 95 3.46 -2.29 9.96
CA ASN A 95 3.64 -3.46 10.83
C ASN A 95 2.82 -4.64 10.29
N PHE A 96 1.59 -4.38 9.85
CA PHE A 96 0.72 -5.40 9.28
C PHE A 96 1.34 -6.00 8.01
N VAL A 97 1.71 -5.15 7.05
CA VAL A 97 2.20 -5.61 5.74
C VAL A 97 3.61 -6.21 5.79
N SER A 98 4.44 -5.85 6.78
CA SER A 98 5.77 -6.45 6.95
C SER A 98 5.76 -7.97 7.16
N ARG A 99 4.61 -8.51 7.58
CA ARG A 99 4.39 -9.93 7.89
C ARG A 99 3.56 -10.66 6.83
N LYS A 100 3.23 -9.99 5.72
CA LYS A 100 2.34 -10.53 4.68
C LYS A 100 3.04 -10.51 3.33
N ARG A 101 2.82 -11.54 2.53
CA ARG A 101 3.25 -11.54 1.13
C ARG A 101 2.24 -10.79 0.27
N LEU A 102 2.62 -9.60 -0.21
CA LEU A 102 1.72 -8.73 -0.99
C LEU A 102 1.83 -8.93 -2.51
N VAL A 103 2.93 -9.50 -2.98
CA VAL A 103 3.18 -9.76 -4.40
C VAL A 103 3.74 -11.15 -4.63
N ARG A 104 3.46 -11.68 -5.82
CA ARG A 104 4.01 -12.93 -6.36
C ARG A 104 4.65 -12.65 -7.71
N LEU A 105 5.68 -13.43 -8.05
CA LEU A 105 6.36 -13.36 -9.34
C LEU A 105 5.75 -14.33 -10.34
N PHE A 106 5.69 -13.90 -11.60
CA PHE A 106 5.31 -14.72 -12.75
C PHE A 106 6.36 -14.58 -13.84
N THR A 107 6.68 -15.70 -14.50
CA THR A 107 7.50 -15.71 -15.70
C THR A 107 6.58 -15.76 -16.92
N LEU A 108 6.62 -14.74 -17.75
CA LEU A 108 5.80 -14.64 -18.94
C LEU A 108 6.34 -15.52 -20.08
N PHE A 109 5.54 -15.69 -21.14
CA PHE A 109 5.94 -16.47 -22.32
C PHE A 109 7.23 -15.95 -22.97
N ASN A 110 7.42 -14.63 -23.00
CA ASN A 110 8.62 -13.97 -23.52
C ASN A 110 9.82 -14.01 -22.54
N LYS A 111 9.70 -14.72 -21.41
CA LYS A 111 10.68 -14.84 -20.32
C LYS A 111 10.87 -13.58 -19.47
N ASP A 112 10.04 -12.56 -19.66
CA ASP A 112 10.00 -11.43 -18.72
C ASP A 112 9.47 -11.90 -17.36
N ILE A 113 10.08 -11.39 -16.30
CA ILE A 113 9.60 -11.59 -14.92
C ILE A 113 8.80 -10.37 -14.52
N VAL A 114 7.61 -10.61 -13.99
CA VAL A 114 6.67 -9.56 -13.58
C VAL A 114 6.09 -9.86 -12.21
N THR A 115 5.70 -8.83 -11.47
CA THR A 115 4.92 -9.01 -10.24
C THR A 115 3.42 -9.05 -10.56
N ALA A 116 2.67 -9.73 -9.70
CA ALA A 116 1.22 -9.61 -9.58
C ALA A 116 0.86 -9.53 -8.09
N LEU A 117 -0.23 -8.85 -7.75
CA LEU A 117 -0.70 -8.76 -6.36
C LEU A 117 -1.23 -10.13 -5.90
N THR A 118 -0.85 -10.55 -4.70
CA THR A 118 -1.51 -11.68 -4.01
C THR A 118 -2.94 -11.29 -3.62
N ARG A 119 -3.75 -12.27 -3.21
CA ARG A 119 -5.08 -12.02 -2.64
C ARG A 119 -5.04 -10.98 -1.51
N THR A 120 -4.11 -11.14 -0.58
CA THR A 120 -3.88 -10.18 0.51
C THR A 120 -3.52 -8.79 -0.01
N GLY A 121 -2.59 -8.68 -0.97
CA GLY A 121 -2.23 -7.41 -1.60
C GLY A 121 -3.41 -6.70 -2.27
N ARG A 122 -4.22 -7.45 -3.03
CA ARG A 122 -5.43 -6.92 -3.69
C ARG A 122 -6.45 -6.43 -2.66
N LYS A 123 -6.77 -7.24 -1.64
CA LYS A 123 -7.76 -6.89 -0.61
C LYS A 123 -7.36 -5.65 0.16
N ILE A 124 -6.09 -5.52 0.54
CA ILE A 124 -5.57 -4.35 1.25
C ILE A 124 -5.74 -3.09 0.41
N ALA A 125 -5.26 -3.11 -0.84
CA ALA A 125 -5.39 -1.97 -1.75
C ALA A 125 -6.86 -1.59 -1.97
N LYS A 126 -7.71 -2.58 -2.26
CA LYS A 126 -9.14 -2.38 -2.53
C LYS A 126 -9.89 -1.83 -1.32
N ARG A 127 -9.62 -2.34 -0.11
CA ARG A 127 -10.26 -1.86 1.14
C ARG A 127 -9.87 -0.42 1.44
N LEU A 128 -8.59 -0.07 1.34
CA LEU A 128 -8.12 1.30 1.53
C LEU A 128 -8.69 2.25 0.47
N LEU A 129 -8.68 1.85 -0.81
CA LEU A 129 -9.26 2.65 -1.89
C LEU A 129 -10.75 2.88 -1.68
N ASN A 130 -11.50 1.84 -1.28
CA ASN A 130 -12.92 1.97 -0.98
C ASN A 130 -13.20 2.90 0.21
N TYR A 131 -12.34 2.90 1.24
CA TYR A 131 -12.43 3.86 2.34
C TYR A 131 -12.26 5.29 1.83
N ILE A 132 -11.24 5.54 1.01
CA ILE A 132 -10.96 6.84 0.39
C ILE A 132 -12.14 7.30 -0.47
N LEU A 133 -12.60 6.45 -1.40
CA LEU A 133 -13.72 6.77 -2.28
C LEU A 133 -15.04 6.99 -1.53
N LYS A 134 -15.25 6.33 -0.38
CA LYS A 134 -16.41 6.57 0.48
C LYS A 134 -16.36 7.96 1.11
N ALA A 135 -15.19 8.44 1.54
CA ALA A 135 -15.01 9.81 2.00
C ALA A 135 -15.27 10.81 0.86
N HIS A 136 -14.73 10.57 -0.33
CA HIS A 136 -14.96 11.43 -1.51
C HIS A 136 -16.44 11.55 -1.85
N LYS A 137 -17.19 10.43 -1.80
CA LYS A 137 -18.66 10.42 -1.98
C LYS A 137 -19.42 11.22 -0.93
N ALA A 138 -18.88 11.30 0.29
CA ALA A 138 -19.45 12.10 1.37
C ALA A 138 -19.06 13.58 1.29
N GLY A 139 -18.34 14.00 0.24
CA GLY A 139 -17.88 15.38 0.07
C GLY A 139 -16.63 15.71 0.89
N HIS A 140 -15.85 14.70 1.27
CA HIS A 140 -14.66 14.83 2.10
C HIS A 140 -13.41 14.28 1.41
N CYS A 141 -12.25 14.92 1.59
CA CYS A 141 -10.95 14.43 1.11
C CYS A 141 -9.85 14.75 2.13
N TRP A 142 -8.62 14.29 1.91
CA TRP A 142 -7.45 14.69 2.70
C TRP A 142 -6.53 15.63 1.93
N ASP A 143 -6.85 16.00 0.69
CA ASP A 143 -6.05 16.92 -0.14
C ASP A 143 -4.60 16.44 -0.33
N GLY A 144 -4.39 15.12 -0.33
CA GLY A 144 -3.06 14.50 -0.35
C GLY A 144 -2.27 14.60 0.97
N GLU A 145 -2.82 15.28 1.97
CA GLU A 145 -2.24 15.46 3.30
C GLU A 145 -2.55 14.25 4.18
N TRP A 146 -1.99 13.09 3.87
CA TRP A 146 -1.98 11.91 4.75
C TRP A 146 -0.79 11.03 4.42
N ASN A 147 -0.34 10.16 5.31
CA ASN A 147 0.85 9.34 5.12
C ASN A 147 0.63 7.89 5.55
N ILE A 148 1.63 7.04 5.34
CA ILE A 148 1.50 5.59 5.62
C ILE A 148 1.23 5.29 7.11
N LEU A 149 1.70 6.15 8.02
CA LEU A 149 1.49 6.00 9.47
C LEU A 149 0.09 6.48 9.90
N ASP A 150 -0.63 7.20 9.05
CA ASP A 150 -2.02 7.57 9.30
C ASP A 150 -2.96 6.38 9.00
N ILE A 151 -2.46 5.28 8.41
CA ILE A 151 -3.30 4.13 8.07
C ILE A 151 -3.33 3.14 9.23
N ARG A 152 -4.55 2.89 9.74
CA ARG A 152 -4.83 1.85 10.74
C ARG A 152 -5.45 0.63 10.08
N VAL A 153 -5.02 -0.53 10.54
CA VAL A 153 -5.53 -1.83 10.11
C VAL A 153 -6.22 -2.50 11.30
N ARG A 154 -7.43 -3.01 11.09
CA ARG A 154 -8.21 -3.75 12.10
C ARG A 154 -8.59 -5.15 11.63
N GLY A 155 -8.61 -6.11 12.55
CA GLY A 155 -9.14 -7.45 12.31
C GLY A 155 -8.45 -8.20 11.16
N ASP A 156 -7.12 -8.32 11.23
CA ASP A 156 -6.28 -8.97 10.20
C ASP A 156 -6.53 -8.42 8.78
N GLY A 157 -6.55 -7.10 8.66
CA GLY A 157 -6.78 -6.43 7.37
C GLY A 157 -8.24 -6.26 6.99
N ALA A 158 -9.21 -6.76 7.76
CA ALA A 158 -10.65 -6.65 7.46
C ALA A 158 -11.09 -5.20 7.25
N THR A 159 -10.56 -4.28 8.04
CA THR A 159 -10.87 -2.85 7.98
C THR A 159 -9.58 -2.04 7.86
N LEU A 160 -9.55 -1.08 6.94
CA LEU A 160 -8.50 -0.08 6.82
C LEU A 160 -9.12 1.31 6.92
N ILE A 161 -8.54 2.16 7.77
CA ILE A 161 -8.98 3.55 7.94
C ILE A 161 -7.78 4.49 7.87
N ILE A 162 -8.05 5.74 7.47
CA ILE A 162 -7.10 6.85 7.58
C ILE A 162 -7.47 7.62 8.85
N ASP A 163 -6.60 7.55 9.86
CA ASP A 163 -6.68 8.18 11.18
C ASP A 163 -6.20 9.64 11.09
N LYS A 164 -6.84 10.39 10.21
CA LYS A 164 -6.63 11.82 10.01
C LYS A 164 -7.95 12.48 9.64
N MET A 165 -8.20 13.65 10.21
CA MET A 165 -9.43 14.40 9.93
C MET A 165 -9.45 14.87 8.47
N PRO A 166 -10.51 14.55 7.71
CA PRO A 166 -10.65 15.03 6.34
C PRO A 166 -11.15 16.48 6.29
N VAL A 167 -10.96 17.12 5.14
CA VAL A 167 -11.45 18.45 4.78
C VAL A 167 -12.54 18.34 3.71
N ASN A 168 -13.11 19.46 3.27
CA ASN A 168 -14.08 19.48 2.18
C ASN A 168 -13.41 19.10 0.85
N ALA A 169 -14.07 18.23 0.10
CA ALA A 169 -13.55 17.74 -1.17
C ALA A 169 -13.52 18.81 -2.25
N THR A 170 -12.38 18.92 -2.93
CA THR A 170 -12.23 19.58 -4.23
C THR A 170 -11.80 18.54 -5.26
N LYS A 171 -11.92 18.87 -6.55
CA LYS A 171 -11.46 17.97 -7.62
C LYS A 171 -9.97 17.67 -7.48
N ASP A 172 -9.17 18.71 -7.26
CA ASP A 172 -7.72 18.58 -7.08
C ASP A 172 -7.37 17.79 -5.83
N GLY A 173 -8.09 18.00 -4.72
CA GLY A 173 -7.86 17.27 -3.48
C GLY A 173 -8.21 15.78 -3.58
N ILE A 174 -9.25 15.43 -4.36
CA ILE A 174 -9.57 14.03 -4.68
C ILE A 174 -8.45 13.39 -5.53
N VAL A 175 -7.96 14.09 -6.54
CA VAL A 175 -6.83 13.61 -7.36
C VAL A 175 -5.58 13.44 -6.50
N ALA A 176 -5.28 14.40 -5.63
CA ALA A 176 -4.15 14.36 -4.71
C ALA A 176 -4.22 13.15 -3.76
N ASP A 177 -5.40 12.84 -3.21
CA ASP A 177 -5.59 11.65 -2.37
C ASP A 177 -5.34 10.34 -3.13
N LEU A 178 -5.86 10.23 -4.35
CA LEU A 178 -5.70 9.03 -5.18
C LEU A 178 -4.24 8.86 -5.64
N GLN A 179 -3.55 9.95 -5.95
CA GLN A 179 -2.11 9.95 -6.20
C GLN A 179 -1.32 9.52 -4.95
N LYS A 180 -1.70 10.05 -3.78
CA LYS A 180 -1.07 9.70 -2.51
C LYS A 180 -1.21 8.21 -2.22
N PHE A 181 -2.40 7.64 -2.45
CA PHE A 181 -2.65 6.20 -2.35
C PHE A 181 -1.68 5.39 -3.22
N ILE A 182 -1.47 5.78 -4.49
CA ILE A 182 -0.53 5.10 -5.40
C ILE A 182 0.91 5.19 -4.87
N VAL A 183 1.32 6.39 -4.47
CA VAL A 183 2.69 6.66 -4.00
C VAL A 183 2.99 5.86 -2.73
N LEU A 184 2.05 5.80 -1.78
CA LEU A 184 2.24 5.11 -0.51
C LEU A 184 2.27 3.58 -0.65
N LEU A 185 1.52 3.02 -1.60
CA LEU A 185 1.49 1.57 -1.82
C LEU A 185 2.61 1.06 -2.75
N ARG A 186 3.16 1.92 -3.60
CA ARG A 186 4.21 1.55 -4.58
C ARG A 186 5.39 0.76 -3.97
N PRO A 187 5.98 1.14 -2.81
CA PRO A 187 7.10 0.40 -2.22
C PRO A 187 6.79 -1.04 -1.84
N TYR A 188 5.51 -1.37 -1.61
CA TYR A 188 5.08 -2.70 -1.21
C TYR A 188 4.74 -3.60 -2.40
N TYR A 189 4.52 -3.02 -3.58
CA TYR A 189 4.02 -3.73 -4.76
C TYR A 189 4.99 -3.75 -5.95
N LYS A 190 5.92 -2.80 -6.03
CA LYS A 190 6.97 -2.79 -7.06
C LYS A 190 8.30 -3.26 -6.45
N ILE A 191 8.90 -4.26 -7.06
CA ILE A 191 10.25 -4.75 -6.73
C ILE A 191 11.23 -4.08 -7.69
N GLU A 192 12.37 -3.62 -7.17
CA GLU A 192 13.40 -2.96 -7.99
C GLU A 192 13.88 -3.89 -9.11
N GLY A 193 13.98 -3.35 -10.34
CA GLY A 193 14.39 -4.10 -11.53
C GLY A 193 13.32 -5.04 -12.11
N ILE A 194 12.15 -5.20 -11.46
CA ILE A 194 11.06 -6.07 -11.93
C ILE A 194 9.86 -5.21 -12.35
N LYS A 195 9.20 -5.60 -13.44
CA LYS A 195 7.98 -4.91 -13.89
C LYS A 195 6.89 -5.06 -12.81
N GLY A 196 6.40 -3.92 -12.31
CA GLY A 196 5.36 -3.86 -11.28
C GLY A 196 3.99 -4.33 -11.79
N PRO A 197 3.02 -4.59 -10.90
CA PRO A 197 1.81 -5.35 -11.24
C PRO A 197 1.01 -4.72 -12.38
N ALA A 198 0.38 -5.57 -13.20
CA ALA A 198 -0.37 -5.11 -14.35
C ALA A 198 -1.49 -4.12 -13.96
N TYR A 199 -1.81 -3.20 -14.86
CA TYR A 199 -2.78 -2.12 -14.67
C TYR A 199 -2.41 -1.05 -13.61
N PHE A 200 -1.27 -1.11 -12.93
CA PHE A 200 -0.90 -0.09 -11.94
C PHE A 200 -0.61 1.27 -12.57
N ASP A 201 0.10 1.28 -13.69
CA ASP A 201 0.42 2.53 -14.38
C ASP A 201 -0.83 3.07 -15.10
N GLU A 202 -1.70 2.18 -15.58
CA GLU A 202 -3.04 2.52 -16.08
C GLU A 202 -3.92 3.13 -14.99
N PHE A 203 -3.96 2.57 -13.78
CA PHE A 203 -4.73 3.13 -12.67
C PHE A 203 -4.30 4.57 -12.39
N HIS A 204 -2.99 4.83 -12.40
CA HIS A 204 -2.47 6.19 -12.26
C HIS A 204 -2.95 7.10 -13.40
N SER A 205 -2.85 6.65 -14.66
CA SER A 205 -3.36 7.41 -15.81
C SER A 205 -4.86 7.68 -15.71
N ASP A 206 -5.63 6.71 -15.21
CA ASP A 206 -7.08 6.81 -15.10
C ASP A 206 -7.44 7.83 -14.01
N VAL A 207 -6.77 7.82 -12.85
CA VAL A 207 -6.93 8.84 -11.79
C VAL A 207 -6.76 10.26 -12.34
N MET A 208 -5.80 10.48 -13.25
CA MET A 208 -5.58 11.80 -13.88
C MET A 208 -6.69 12.23 -14.84
N SER A 209 -7.60 11.31 -15.20
CA SER A 209 -8.74 11.57 -16.09
C SER A 209 -10.07 11.78 -15.35
N LEU A 210 -10.01 12.11 -14.06
CA LEU A 210 -11.17 12.35 -13.21
C LEU A 210 -12.16 13.34 -13.88
N PRO A 211 -13.45 12.96 -14.07
CA PRO A 211 -14.45 13.86 -14.61
C PRO A 211 -14.81 14.97 -13.59
N GLU A 212 -15.56 15.98 -14.03
CA GLU A 212 -16.13 16.99 -13.13
C GLU A 212 -17.02 16.35 -12.06
N LEU A 213 -16.98 16.87 -10.82
CA LEU A 213 -17.64 16.25 -9.67
C LEU A 213 -19.16 16.25 -9.79
N GLU A 214 -19.71 17.26 -10.47
CA GLU A 214 -21.14 17.47 -10.69
C GLU A 214 -21.67 16.65 -11.88
N SER A 215 -20.79 16.01 -12.64
CA SER A 215 -21.15 15.20 -13.80
C SER A 215 -21.75 13.85 -13.38
N GLU A 216 -22.79 13.41 -14.10
CA GLU A 216 -23.33 12.04 -13.97
C GLU A 216 -22.26 10.95 -14.21
N LYS A 217 -21.15 11.28 -14.89
CA LYS A 217 -20.03 10.36 -15.11
C LYS A 217 -19.20 10.14 -13.85
N PHE A 218 -19.22 11.06 -12.89
CA PHE A 218 -18.38 10.97 -11.69
C PHE A 218 -18.72 9.74 -10.84
N GLU A 219 -19.99 9.46 -10.61
CA GLU A 219 -20.42 8.27 -9.85
C GLU A 219 -20.00 6.96 -10.56
N ILE A 220 -20.18 6.91 -11.89
CA ILE A 220 -19.76 5.76 -12.71
C ILE A 220 -18.23 5.61 -12.66
N PHE A 221 -17.49 6.71 -12.71
CA PHE A 221 -16.05 6.73 -12.63
C PHE A 221 -15.54 6.26 -11.26
N GLN A 222 -16.15 6.69 -10.15
CA GLN A 222 -15.81 6.19 -8.83
C GLN A 222 -16.11 4.69 -8.68
N LYS A 223 -17.20 4.19 -9.28
CA LYS A 223 -17.48 2.75 -9.36
C LYS A 223 -16.39 2.01 -10.14
N PHE A 224 -15.94 2.59 -11.26
CA PHE A 224 -14.83 2.05 -12.04
C PHE A 224 -13.53 1.97 -11.24
N LEU A 225 -13.16 3.03 -10.51
CA LEU A 225 -11.96 3.03 -9.66
C LEU A 225 -12.05 2.02 -8.51
N ALA A 226 -13.20 1.91 -7.85
CA ALA A 226 -13.41 0.98 -6.73
C ALA A 226 -13.17 -0.49 -7.09
N ASP A 227 -13.47 -0.86 -8.33
CA ASP A 227 -13.30 -2.21 -8.89
C ASP A 227 -12.28 -2.20 -10.05
N HIS A 228 -11.25 -1.35 -9.97
CA HIS A 228 -10.23 -1.25 -11.00
C HIS A 228 -9.45 -2.56 -11.15
N MET A 229 -9.10 -2.91 -12.39
CA MET A 229 -8.44 -4.19 -12.74
C MET A 229 -7.09 -4.38 -12.05
N ALA A 230 -6.42 -3.30 -11.65
CA ALA A 230 -5.17 -3.34 -10.88
C ALA A 230 -5.30 -4.02 -9.52
N PHE A 231 -6.52 -4.08 -8.96
CA PHE A 231 -6.81 -4.62 -7.62
C PHE A 231 -7.75 -5.82 -7.66
N LEU A 232 -7.86 -6.50 -8.80
CA LEU A 232 -8.67 -7.69 -8.99
C LEU A 232 -7.84 -8.83 -9.60
N PRO A 233 -8.23 -10.10 -9.38
CA PRO A 233 -7.51 -11.24 -9.93
C PRO A 233 -7.42 -11.15 -11.47
N PRO A 234 -6.28 -11.49 -12.08
CA PRO A 234 -6.14 -11.47 -13.55
C PRO A 234 -7.23 -12.29 -14.25
N ALA A 235 -7.52 -13.50 -13.75
CA ALA A 235 -8.56 -14.36 -14.29
C ALA A 235 -9.96 -13.71 -14.20
N SER A 236 -10.24 -12.95 -13.14
CA SER A 236 -11.51 -12.22 -12.97
C SER A 236 -11.65 -11.10 -14.00
N THR A 237 -10.55 -10.40 -14.31
CA THR A 237 -10.50 -9.38 -15.35
C THR A 237 -10.77 -9.99 -16.73
N SER A 238 -10.13 -11.12 -17.06
CA SER A 238 -10.42 -11.85 -18.30
C SER A 238 -11.87 -12.32 -18.39
N ASN A 239 -12.41 -12.88 -17.31
CA ASN A 239 -13.82 -13.28 -17.23
C ASN A 239 -14.79 -12.10 -17.43
N LEU A 240 -14.45 -10.91 -16.91
CA LEU A 240 -15.22 -9.69 -17.18
C LEU A 240 -15.23 -9.40 -18.69
N LEU A 241 -14.07 -9.37 -19.33
CA LEU A 241 -13.94 -9.05 -20.76
C LEU A 241 -14.71 -10.05 -21.63
N GLU A 242 -14.66 -11.35 -21.32
CA GLU A 242 -15.45 -12.35 -22.03
C GLU A 242 -16.96 -12.15 -21.88
N ARG A 243 -17.42 -11.80 -20.67
CA ARG A 243 -18.85 -11.52 -20.40
C ARG A 243 -19.29 -10.23 -21.08
N LEU A 244 -18.43 -9.20 -21.11
CA LEU A 244 -18.69 -7.97 -21.85
C LEU A 244 -18.79 -8.26 -23.35
N PHE A 245 -17.89 -9.07 -23.91
CA PHE A 245 -17.98 -9.50 -25.31
C PHE A 245 -19.32 -10.16 -25.62
N LYS A 246 -19.73 -11.16 -24.82
CA LYS A 246 -21.01 -11.86 -25.00
C LYS A 246 -22.19 -10.90 -24.99
N LEU A 247 -22.26 -10.03 -23.98
CA LEU A 247 -23.32 -9.03 -23.88
C LEU A 247 -23.36 -8.10 -25.10
N CYS A 248 -22.20 -7.58 -25.52
CA CYS A 248 -22.10 -6.70 -26.67
C CYS A 248 -22.48 -7.42 -27.97
N ASP A 249 -22.02 -8.65 -28.17
CA ASP A 249 -22.33 -9.46 -29.35
C ASP A 249 -23.81 -9.83 -29.43
N ASP A 250 -24.46 -10.13 -28.30
CA ASP A 250 -25.90 -10.39 -28.25
C ASP A 250 -26.71 -9.16 -28.67
N ILE A 251 -26.36 -7.98 -28.14
CA ILE A 251 -27.01 -6.70 -28.52
C ILE A 251 -26.75 -6.40 -30.00
N ARG A 252 -25.51 -6.61 -30.47
CA ARG A 252 -25.08 -6.40 -31.85
C ARG A 252 -25.93 -7.20 -32.83
N ARG A 253 -26.12 -8.50 -32.54
CA ARG A 253 -26.92 -9.43 -33.35
C ARG A 253 -28.40 -9.05 -33.33
N GLN A 254 -28.95 -8.71 -32.15
CA GLN A 254 -30.35 -8.29 -32.01
C GLN A 254 -30.67 -7.04 -32.85
N ASN A 255 -29.72 -6.12 -32.94
CA ASN A 255 -29.88 -4.86 -33.67
C ASN A 255 -29.44 -4.93 -35.14
N ALA A 256 -28.98 -6.08 -35.64
CA ALA A 256 -28.35 -6.22 -36.95
C ALA A 256 -27.23 -5.19 -37.22
N ASP A 257 -26.52 -4.78 -36.18
CA ASP A 257 -25.48 -3.74 -36.22
C ASP A 257 -24.11 -4.40 -36.40
N PHE A 258 -23.78 -4.86 -37.60
CA PHE A 258 -22.61 -5.73 -37.82
C PHE A 258 -21.30 -5.16 -37.28
N ASP A 259 -21.12 -3.84 -37.37
CA ASP A 259 -19.93 -3.12 -36.90
C ASP A 259 -19.98 -2.72 -35.42
N TYR A 260 -21.11 -2.93 -34.74
CA TYR A 260 -21.35 -2.50 -33.36
C TYR A 260 -20.93 -1.06 -33.05
N ARG A 261 -21.69 -0.10 -33.59
CA ARG A 261 -21.43 1.34 -33.47
C ARG A 261 -21.08 1.83 -32.05
N PRO A 262 -21.68 1.33 -30.95
CA PRO A 262 -21.32 1.79 -29.61
C PRO A 262 -19.84 1.61 -29.23
N LEU A 263 -19.13 0.68 -29.87
CA LEU A 263 -17.71 0.41 -29.64
C LEU A 263 -16.82 0.68 -30.86
N GLN A 264 -17.30 1.43 -31.85
CA GLN A 264 -16.48 1.89 -33.00
C GLN A 264 -15.59 3.11 -32.69
N ARG A 265 -15.26 3.31 -31.41
CA ARG A 265 -14.48 4.47 -30.95
C ARG A 265 -12.99 4.27 -31.27
N LEU A 266 -12.36 5.29 -31.86
CA LEU A 266 -10.97 5.27 -32.32
C LEU A 266 -9.93 5.62 -31.23
N ASP A 267 -10.35 5.80 -29.97
CA ASP A 267 -9.45 6.10 -28.85
C ASP A 267 -8.49 4.95 -28.49
N CYS A 268 -8.56 3.84 -29.24
CA CYS A 268 -7.66 2.69 -29.15
C CYS A 268 -6.71 2.53 -30.35
N ILE A 269 -6.45 3.58 -31.14
CA ILE A 269 -5.47 3.53 -32.23
C ILE A 269 -4.13 2.96 -31.74
N GLY A 270 -3.61 1.99 -32.49
CA GLY A 270 -2.34 1.33 -32.25
C GLY A 270 -2.40 0.08 -31.37
N TRP A 271 -3.57 -0.37 -30.91
CA TRP A 271 -3.67 -1.65 -30.18
C TRP A 271 -3.30 -2.83 -31.08
N THR A 272 -3.59 -2.74 -32.38
CA THR A 272 -3.26 -3.79 -33.38
C THR A 272 -1.76 -3.99 -33.62
N LYS A 273 -0.88 -3.15 -33.07
CA LYS A 273 0.59 -3.29 -33.20
C LYS A 273 1.14 -4.58 -32.57
N ILE A 274 0.42 -5.19 -31.64
CA ILE A 274 0.81 -6.47 -31.04
C ILE A 274 0.77 -7.66 -32.02
N ARG A 275 0.18 -7.48 -33.21
CA ARG A 275 -0.04 -8.54 -34.20
C ARG A 275 1.23 -9.27 -34.62
N ASP A 276 2.38 -8.62 -34.53
CA ASP A 276 3.67 -9.18 -34.97
C ASP A 276 4.39 -9.93 -33.83
N THR A 277 3.79 -9.99 -32.63
CA THR A 277 4.35 -10.61 -31.43
C THR A 277 3.71 -11.98 -31.17
N MET A 278 4.50 -13.00 -30.86
CA MET A 278 3.96 -14.30 -30.41
C MET A 278 3.55 -14.22 -28.93
N PRO A 279 2.44 -14.87 -28.52
CA PRO A 279 1.54 -15.72 -29.31
C PRO A 279 0.38 -14.96 -30.00
N TYR A 280 0.32 -13.63 -29.87
CA TYR A 280 -0.76 -12.80 -30.43
C TYR A 280 -0.94 -12.97 -31.94
N SER A 281 0.16 -13.06 -32.70
CA SER A 281 0.13 -13.21 -34.16
C SER A 281 -0.70 -14.41 -34.63
N LYS A 282 -0.63 -15.55 -33.92
CA LYS A 282 -1.42 -16.75 -34.24
C LYS A 282 -2.92 -16.53 -34.05
N VAL A 283 -3.31 -15.73 -33.05
CA VAL A 283 -4.72 -15.35 -32.82
C VAL A 283 -5.20 -14.38 -33.90
N PHE A 284 -4.36 -13.41 -34.30
CA PHE A 284 -4.65 -12.49 -35.41
C PHE A 284 -4.95 -13.24 -36.72
N HIS A 285 -4.12 -14.22 -37.08
CA HIS A 285 -4.27 -14.97 -38.34
C HIS A 285 -5.38 -16.03 -38.29
N TYR A 286 -5.74 -16.51 -37.11
CA TYR A 286 -6.89 -17.40 -36.98
C TYR A 286 -8.18 -16.72 -37.46
N ASP A 287 -8.45 -15.49 -37.05
CA ASP A 287 -9.68 -14.77 -37.40
C ASP A 287 -9.68 -14.25 -38.85
N GLN A 288 -8.50 -14.05 -39.46
CA GLN A 288 -8.40 -13.68 -40.87
C GLN A 288 -8.94 -14.76 -41.82
N SER A 289 -8.90 -16.04 -41.41
CA SER A 289 -9.56 -17.13 -42.14
C SER A 289 -11.09 -17.04 -42.15
N LEU A 290 -11.68 -16.14 -41.34
CA LEU A 290 -13.12 -15.91 -41.18
C LEU A 290 -13.59 -14.57 -41.80
N SER A 291 -12.79 -13.97 -42.68
CA SER A 291 -13.11 -12.79 -43.51
C SER A 291 -13.22 -11.43 -42.79
N HIS A 292 -12.88 -11.32 -41.50
CA HIS A 292 -13.02 -10.06 -40.75
C HIS A 292 -11.74 -9.68 -39.99
N PRO A 293 -10.81 -8.91 -40.60
CA PRO A 293 -9.59 -8.47 -39.93
C PRO A 293 -9.90 -7.61 -38.70
N TYR A 294 -9.00 -7.62 -37.72
CA TYR A 294 -9.06 -6.73 -36.57
C TYR A 294 -8.63 -5.31 -36.96
N ASN A 295 -9.43 -4.31 -36.57
CA ASN A 295 -9.11 -2.89 -36.75
C ASN A 295 -8.93 -2.18 -35.40
N ASP A 296 -8.42 -0.96 -35.45
CA ASP A 296 -8.17 -0.11 -34.29
C ASP A 296 -9.47 0.50 -33.71
N ASN A 297 -10.41 -0.35 -33.28
CA ASN A 297 -11.62 0.02 -32.55
C ASN A 297 -11.84 -0.88 -31.32
N TYR A 298 -12.69 -0.42 -30.39
CA TYR A 298 -12.97 -1.13 -29.13
C TYR A 298 -13.71 -2.47 -29.33
N TRP A 299 -14.54 -2.59 -30.36
CA TRP A 299 -15.23 -3.84 -30.67
C TRP A 299 -14.22 -4.94 -31.05
N ASP A 300 -13.30 -4.63 -31.96
CA ASP A 300 -12.26 -5.54 -32.42
C ASP A 300 -11.23 -5.84 -31.34
N LEU A 301 -10.89 -4.87 -30.49
CA LEU A 301 -10.07 -5.10 -29.30
C LEU A 301 -10.73 -6.13 -28.38
N LEU A 302 -12.00 -5.96 -28.05
CA LEU A 302 -12.74 -6.87 -27.17
C LEU A 302 -12.89 -8.26 -27.79
N ARG A 303 -13.16 -8.33 -29.10
CA ARG A 303 -13.19 -9.59 -29.88
C ARG A 303 -11.84 -10.29 -29.84
N PHE A 304 -10.75 -9.55 -30.05
CA PHE A 304 -9.40 -10.08 -30.03
C PHE A 304 -9.03 -10.62 -28.66
N VAL A 305 -9.22 -9.83 -27.59
CA VAL A 305 -8.89 -10.24 -26.22
C VAL A 305 -9.64 -11.52 -25.84
N ARG A 306 -10.94 -11.59 -26.14
CA ARG A 306 -11.73 -12.82 -25.96
C ARG A 306 -11.15 -14.00 -26.73
N ASN A 307 -10.79 -13.83 -28.00
CA ASN A 307 -10.19 -14.90 -28.78
C ASN A 307 -8.81 -15.33 -28.24
N PHE A 308 -8.03 -14.38 -27.74
CA PHE A 308 -6.74 -14.64 -27.12
C PHE A 308 -6.88 -15.43 -25.83
N ILE A 309 -7.77 -15.02 -24.92
CA ILE A 309 -8.04 -15.76 -23.66
C ILE A 309 -8.47 -17.21 -23.98
N ASN A 310 -9.35 -17.39 -24.96
CA ASN A 310 -9.87 -18.72 -25.31
C ASN A 310 -8.90 -19.63 -26.09
N ARG A 311 -7.88 -19.08 -26.75
CA ARG A 311 -7.02 -19.84 -27.68
C ARG A 311 -5.54 -19.69 -27.43
N GLY A 312 -5.13 -18.72 -26.61
CA GLY A 312 -3.74 -18.35 -26.38
C GLY A 312 -2.92 -19.52 -25.85
N LEU A 313 -3.52 -20.37 -25.01
CA LEU A 313 -2.87 -21.55 -24.43
C LEU A 313 -2.39 -22.53 -25.51
N LYS A 314 -3.17 -22.71 -26.58
CA LYS A 314 -2.77 -23.55 -27.72
C LYS A 314 -1.54 -22.98 -28.43
N TYR A 315 -1.42 -21.66 -28.48
CA TYR A 315 -0.35 -20.97 -29.21
C TYR A 315 0.91 -20.75 -28.37
N THR A 316 0.90 -21.11 -27.09
CA THR A 316 2.08 -21.18 -26.21
C THR A 316 2.70 -22.58 -26.14
N GLN A 317 2.22 -23.53 -26.95
CA GLN A 317 2.86 -24.84 -27.13
C GLN A 317 3.99 -24.73 -28.17
N ILE A 318 5.20 -25.13 -27.78
CA ILE A 318 6.39 -25.19 -28.64
C ILE A 318 6.79 -26.66 -28.73
N ASP A 319 6.85 -27.20 -29.95
CA ASP A 319 7.19 -28.61 -30.21
C ASP A 319 6.37 -29.62 -29.38
N GLY A 320 5.10 -29.29 -29.13
CA GLY A 320 4.17 -30.13 -28.35
C GLY A 320 4.30 -29.98 -26.83
N VAL A 321 5.22 -29.14 -26.34
CA VAL A 321 5.42 -28.87 -24.90
C VAL A 321 4.84 -27.51 -24.53
N GLN A 322 4.13 -27.47 -23.40
CA GLN A 322 3.54 -26.24 -22.87
C GLN A 322 4.64 -25.31 -22.32
N SER A 323 4.72 -24.08 -22.85
CA SER A 323 5.81 -23.14 -22.49
C SER A 323 5.49 -22.20 -21.33
N ILE A 324 4.26 -22.20 -20.86
CA ILE A 324 3.80 -21.41 -19.71
C ILE A 324 3.29 -22.37 -18.63
N GLU A 325 3.58 -22.05 -17.37
CA GLU A 325 3.29 -22.94 -16.23
C GLU A 325 1.82 -22.88 -15.79
N ASP A 326 1.18 -21.72 -15.96
CA ASP A 326 -0.18 -21.46 -15.51
C ASP A 326 -0.94 -20.66 -16.59
N PRO A 327 -2.18 -21.04 -16.95
CA PRO A 327 -3.04 -20.26 -17.85
C PRO A 327 -3.21 -18.78 -17.48
N VAL A 328 -3.11 -18.42 -16.19
CA VAL A 328 -3.21 -17.02 -15.71
C VAL A 328 -2.12 -16.12 -16.34
N ILE A 329 -1.02 -16.71 -16.80
CA ILE A 329 0.04 -15.98 -17.53
C ILE A 329 -0.52 -15.31 -18.78
N LEU A 330 -1.50 -15.91 -19.46
CA LEU A 330 -2.14 -15.29 -20.63
C LEU A 330 -2.92 -14.03 -20.25
N ASP A 331 -3.59 -14.04 -19.09
CA ASP A 331 -4.33 -12.89 -18.57
C ASP A 331 -3.37 -11.74 -18.24
N ILE A 332 -2.24 -12.08 -17.60
CA ILE A 332 -1.19 -11.12 -17.24
C ILE A 332 -0.53 -10.53 -18.50
N MET A 333 -0.25 -11.34 -19.52
CA MET A 333 0.30 -10.89 -20.79
C MET A 333 -0.61 -9.85 -21.47
N VAL A 334 -1.90 -10.17 -21.60
CA VAL A 334 -2.90 -9.24 -22.15
C VAL A 334 -2.95 -7.95 -21.35
N ALA A 335 -2.92 -8.06 -20.01
CA ALA A 335 -2.96 -6.91 -19.13
C ALA A 335 -1.75 -5.97 -19.34
N TYR A 336 -0.55 -6.50 -19.55
CA TYR A 336 0.64 -5.68 -19.79
C TYR A 336 0.71 -5.06 -21.19
N ASP A 337 0.31 -5.80 -22.22
CA ASP A 337 0.51 -5.35 -23.60
C ASP A 337 -0.66 -4.51 -24.11
N LEU A 338 -1.87 -4.73 -23.56
CA LEU A 338 -3.11 -4.07 -23.98
C LEU A 338 -3.77 -3.25 -22.86
N GLY A 339 -3.18 -3.20 -21.67
CA GLY A 339 -3.77 -2.62 -20.46
C GLY A 339 -4.38 -1.23 -20.67
N LYS A 340 -3.56 -0.30 -21.17
CA LYS A 340 -3.97 1.09 -21.48
C LYS A 340 -5.19 1.24 -22.41
N PHE A 341 -5.46 0.23 -23.24
CA PHE A 341 -6.63 0.23 -24.12
C PHE A 341 -7.82 -0.45 -23.44
N ILE A 342 -7.56 -1.51 -22.68
CA ILE A 342 -8.57 -2.29 -21.97
C ILE A 342 -9.24 -1.45 -20.85
N THR A 343 -8.49 -0.68 -20.07
CA THR A 343 -9.09 0.14 -19.00
C THR A 343 -10.07 1.17 -19.56
N LYS A 344 -9.67 1.85 -20.64
CA LYS A 344 -10.51 2.81 -21.36
C LYS A 344 -11.73 2.15 -22.01
N LEU A 345 -11.57 0.95 -22.59
CA LEU A 345 -12.67 0.14 -23.11
C LEU A 345 -13.71 -0.12 -22.02
N VAL A 346 -13.29 -0.63 -20.85
CA VAL A 346 -14.20 -0.97 -19.75
C VAL A 346 -14.90 0.28 -19.22
N LEU A 347 -14.18 1.39 -19.03
CA LEU A 347 -14.79 2.65 -18.62
C LEU A 347 -15.81 3.16 -19.64
N HIS A 348 -15.50 3.08 -20.94
CA HIS A 348 -16.43 3.46 -22.01
C HIS A 348 -17.68 2.57 -22.02
N VAL A 349 -17.52 1.25 -21.86
CA VAL A 349 -18.62 0.29 -21.71
C VAL A 349 -19.52 0.65 -20.52
N LEU A 350 -18.93 1.01 -19.37
CA LEU A 350 -19.71 1.48 -18.22
C LEU A 350 -20.50 2.74 -18.55
N TYR A 351 -19.89 3.74 -19.19
CA TYR A 351 -20.61 4.96 -19.59
C TYR A 351 -21.78 4.70 -20.55
N VAL A 352 -21.65 3.71 -21.44
CA VAL A 352 -22.71 3.36 -22.40
C VAL A 352 -23.82 2.51 -21.76
N PHE A 353 -23.48 1.56 -20.87
CA PHE A 353 -24.40 0.51 -20.43
C PHE A 353 -24.79 0.52 -18.95
N GLU A 354 -24.19 1.39 -18.12
CA GLU A 354 -24.58 1.50 -16.70
C GLU A 354 -25.98 2.12 -16.55
N LYS A 355 -26.29 3.20 -17.29
CA LYS A 355 -27.63 3.82 -17.29
C LYS A 355 -28.76 2.83 -17.59
N PRO A 356 -28.67 1.97 -18.64
CA PRO A 356 -29.69 0.96 -18.89
C PRO A 356 -29.62 -0.24 -17.92
N LYS A 357 -28.75 -0.22 -16.90
CA LYS A 357 -28.55 -1.29 -15.90
C LYS A 357 -28.27 -2.67 -16.49
N ARG A 358 -27.74 -2.72 -17.71
CA ARG A 358 -27.47 -3.97 -18.44
C ARG A 358 -26.23 -4.71 -17.93
N LEU A 359 -25.38 -4.03 -17.16
CA LEU A 359 -24.13 -4.56 -16.63
C LEU A 359 -24.22 -5.05 -15.18
N VAL A 360 -25.36 -4.87 -14.49
CA VAL A 360 -25.43 -5.07 -13.03
C VAL A 360 -24.99 -6.48 -12.61
N SER A 361 -25.49 -7.52 -13.26
CA SER A 361 -25.14 -8.91 -12.93
C SER A 361 -23.67 -9.22 -13.25
N THR A 362 -23.21 -8.83 -14.44
CA THR A 362 -21.82 -9.01 -14.88
C THR A 362 -20.83 -8.29 -13.95
N TRP A 363 -21.12 -7.05 -13.57
CA TRP A 363 -20.27 -6.26 -12.68
C TRP A 363 -20.28 -6.80 -11.25
N ASN A 364 -21.44 -7.24 -10.75
CA ASN A 364 -21.53 -7.86 -9.43
C ASN A 364 -20.71 -9.14 -9.35
N ALA A 365 -20.79 -10.01 -10.37
CA ALA A 365 -19.96 -11.22 -10.43
C ALA A 365 -18.46 -10.90 -10.48
N TYR A 366 -18.07 -9.85 -11.21
CA TYR A 366 -16.69 -9.38 -11.29
C TYR A 366 -16.16 -8.90 -9.94
N LYS A 367 -16.87 -8.01 -9.25
CA LYS A 367 -16.36 -7.42 -8.00
C LYS A 367 -16.29 -8.39 -6.82
N THR A 368 -17.11 -9.44 -6.80
CA THR A 368 -17.13 -10.46 -5.73
C THR A 368 -16.26 -11.69 -6.04
N SER A 369 -15.60 -11.71 -7.21
CA SER A 369 -14.81 -12.87 -7.66
C SER A 369 -13.61 -13.18 -6.75
N ASP A 370 -13.02 -12.15 -6.12
CA ASP A 370 -11.88 -12.26 -5.21
C ASP A 370 -12.28 -12.81 -3.81
N ASP A 371 -13.57 -12.74 -3.48
CA ASP A 371 -14.12 -13.33 -2.25
C ASP A 371 -14.39 -14.83 -2.44
N ALA A 372 -14.72 -15.26 -3.66
CA ALA A 372 -15.07 -16.64 -4.01
C ALA A 372 -13.87 -17.52 -4.39
N THR A 373 -12.69 -16.94 -4.61
CA THR A 373 -11.47 -17.68 -4.95
C THR A 373 -10.69 -17.99 -3.67
N GLU A 374 -10.63 -19.28 -3.31
CA GLU A 374 -9.63 -19.81 -2.39
C GLU A 374 -8.29 -19.86 -3.12
N GLU A 375 -7.64 -18.70 -3.30
CA GLU A 375 -6.18 -18.72 -3.48
C GLU A 375 -5.62 -19.22 -2.14
N ILE A 376 -4.88 -20.34 -2.19
CA ILE A 376 -4.08 -20.80 -1.06
C ILE A 376 -3.01 -19.72 -0.88
N ASP A 377 -3.24 -18.81 0.05
CA ASP A 377 -2.19 -17.94 0.55
C ASP A 377 -1.20 -18.88 1.24
N GLU A 378 -0.04 -19.10 0.62
CA GLU A 378 1.11 -19.82 1.22
C GLU A 378 1.72 -19.02 2.40
N ASP A 379 0.89 -18.35 3.19
CA ASP A 379 1.25 -17.70 4.44
C ASP A 379 1.26 -18.80 5.53
N GLY A 380 2.25 -19.71 5.47
CA GLY A 380 2.60 -20.59 6.59
C GLY A 380 2.75 -22.07 6.25
N THR A 381 3.92 -22.46 5.75
CA THR A 381 4.56 -23.77 6.01
C THR A 381 6.00 -23.73 5.50
N GLU A 382 6.85 -22.95 6.17
CA GLU A 382 8.24 -23.40 6.37
C GLU A 382 8.26 -24.06 7.75
N GLU A 383 7.70 -25.27 7.82
CA GLU A 383 8.10 -26.20 8.87
C GLU A 383 9.54 -26.60 8.60
N ASN A 384 10.36 -26.49 9.65
CA ASN A 384 11.68 -27.11 9.80
C ASN A 384 11.86 -28.37 8.94
N GLU A 385 12.51 -28.24 7.79
CA GLU A 385 13.31 -29.34 7.26
C GLU A 385 14.77 -29.07 7.63
N GLY A 386 15.13 -29.58 8.81
CA GLY A 386 16.52 -29.77 9.13
C GLY A 386 17.09 -30.91 8.28
N ILE A 387 18.14 -30.61 7.52
CA ILE A 387 19.38 -31.39 7.43
C ILE A 387 20.55 -30.40 7.40
#